data_AF-A0A078GEQ8-F1
#
_entry.id   AF-A0A078GEQ8-F1
#
_cell.length_a   1.000
_cell.length_b   1.000
_cell.length_c   1.000
_cell.angle_alpha   90.00
_cell.angle_beta   90.00
_cell.angle_gamma   90.00
#
_symmetry.space_group_name_H-M   'P 1'
#
loop_
_entity.id
_entity.type
_entity.pdbx_description
1 polymer ?
#
loop_
_entity_poly.entity_id
_entity_poly.type
_entity_poly.pdbx_seq_one_letter_code
_entity_poly.pdbx_strand_id
1 'polypeptide(L)'
;MNLLKKHRPSSSPTSQRSIRGGVISSFTDSLACDSVSDGFYFCSRRQAARLAKLVTDKVITPQSELPVLYPKTGGNLHCFTALTPCVVLDILTPPYNESSRRSCSYCMDYPFSTFGMQTFSIFRTEEH
;
A
#
# COMPACT_ATOMS: atom_id res chain seq x y z
N MET A 1 -28.24 18.99 -43.76
CA MET A 1 -28.36 18.66 -42.32
C MET A 1 -26.99 18.12 -41.88
N ASN A 2 -26.16 18.96 -41.28
CA ASN A 2 -24.76 18.63 -41.03
C ASN A 2 -24.61 17.89 -39.70
N LEU A 3 -23.94 16.73 -39.74
CA LEU A 3 -23.55 15.97 -38.55
C LEU A 3 -22.65 16.83 -37.67
N LEU A 4 -23.08 17.08 -36.43
CA LEU A 4 -22.22 17.56 -35.36
C LEU A 4 -21.19 16.46 -35.06
N LYS A 5 -20.00 16.56 -35.64
CA LYS A 5 -18.84 15.80 -35.15
C LYS A 5 -18.55 16.30 -33.75
N LYS A 6 -18.94 15.52 -32.72
CA LYS A 6 -18.46 15.70 -31.35
C LYS A 6 -16.94 15.71 -31.42
N HIS A 7 -16.35 16.87 -31.20
CA HIS A 7 -14.91 17.03 -31.10
C HIS A 7 -14.45 16.21 -29.88
N ARG A 8 -13.96 14.99 -30.11
CA ARG A 8 -13.23 14.25 -29.10
C ARG A 8 -11.99 15.11 -28.81
N PRO A 9 -11.73 15.54 -27.56
CA PRO A 9 -10.46 16.20 -27.29
C PRO A 9 -9.36 15.22 -27.69
N SER A 10 -8.47 15.66 -28.58
CA SER A 10 -7.29 14.88 -28.91
C SER A 10 -6.53 14.71 -27.60
N SER A 11 -6.39 13.48 -27.15
CA SER A 11 -5.47 13.15 -26.07
C SER A 11 -4.07 13.32 -26.66
N SER A 12 -3.56 14.55 -26.64
CA SER A 12 -2.12 14.77 -26.59
C SER A 12 -1.54 13.82 -25.55
N PRO A 13 -0.34 13.25 -25.74
CA PRO A 13 0.32 12.47 -24.71
C PRO A 13 0.78 13.44 -23.62
N THR A 14 -0.20 13.91 -22.84
CA THR A 14 0.01 14.68 -21.64
C THR A 14 0.82 13.73 -20.79
N SER A 15 2.08 14.08 -20.50
CA SER A 15 2.94 13.35 -19.57
C SER A 15 2.08 13.02 -18.35
N GLN A 16 1.63 11.76 -18.28
CA GLN A 16 0.49 11.42 -17.44
C GLN A 16 1.05 11.37 -16.04
N ARG A 17 0.90 12.47 -15.31
CA ARG A 17 1.37 12.63 -13.94
C ARG A 17 0.87 11.43 -13.15
N SER A 18 1.81 10.64 -12.63
CA SER A 18 1.52 9.33 -12.09
C SER A 18 2.47 8.96 -10.98
N ILE A 19 1.91 8.26 -10.01
CA ILE A 19 2.63 7.57 -8.95
C ILE A 19 2.34 6.09 -9.09
N ARG A 20 3.32 5.24 -8.80
CA ARG A 20 3.03 3.84 -8.49
C ARG A 20 2.73 3.79 -7.00
N GLY A 21 1.46 3.65 -6.66
CA GLY A 21 1.02 3.47 -5.29
C GLY A 21 0.94 1.99 -4.98
N GLY A 22 1.88 1.51 -4.17
CA GLY A 22 1.78 0.22 -3.51
C GLY A 22 1.05 0.42 -2.19
N VAL A 23 -0.22 0.06 -2.12
CA VAL A 23 -0.94 -0.05 -0.86
C VAL A 23 -0.57 -1.40 -0.25
N ILE A 24 0.36 -1.37 0.68
CA ILE A 24 0.86 -2.53 1.41
C ILE A 24 -0.08 -2.74 2.61
N SER A 25 -1.03 -3.67 2.51
CA SER A 25 -1.51 -4.48 3.64
C SER A 25 -1.95 -3.83 4.97
N SER A 26 -3.15 -4.21 5.42
CA SER A 26 -3.38 -4.41 6.84
C SER A 26 -2.53 -5.58 7.36
N PHE A 27 -1.99 -5.47 8.58
CA PHE A 27 -1.42 -6.62 9.28
C PHE A 27 -2.48 -7.73 9.42
N THR A 28 -2.09 -8.99 9.24
CA THR A 28 -2.99 -10.14 9.39
C THR A 28 -2.29 -11.25 10.17
N ASP A 29 -3.00 -11.85 11.11
CA ASP A 29 -2.54 -13.01 11.88
C ASP A 29 -2.97 -14.34 11.22
N SER A 30 -3.79 -14.26 10.16
CA SER A 30 -4.31 -15.44 9.48
C SER A 30 -3.40 -15.89 8.35
N LEU A 31 -2.77 -17.05 8.56
CA LEU A 31 -2.19 -17.88 7.52
C LEU A 31 -3.24 -18.78 6.85
N ALA A 32 -4.55 -18.45 6.89
CA ALA A 32 -5.59 -19.28 6.28
C ALA A 32 -5.20 -19.63 4.84
N CYS A 33 -4.70 -20.86 4.72
CA CYS A 33 -3.81 -21.29 3.68
C CYS A 33 -4.67 -22.01 2.67
N ASP A 34 -5.05 -21.28 1.63
CA ASP A 34 -5.27 -21.92 0.34
C ASP A 34 -4.48 -21.08 -0.67
N SER A 35 -3.34 -21.63 -1.11
CA SER A 35 -2.43 -21.10 -2.14
C SER A 35 -1.38 -20.08 -1.66
N VAL A 36 -0.23 -20.60 -1.22
CA VAL A 36 1.04 -19.87 -1.08
C VAL A 36 1.52 -19.46 -2.47
N SER A 37 1.50 -18.16 -2.84
CA SER A 37 2.60 -17.54 -3.61
C SER A 37 2.45 -16.03 -3.90
N ASP A 38 1.25 -15.49 -4.14
CA ASP A 38 1.17 -14.11 -4.67
C ASP A 38 0.50 -13.13 -3.68
N GLY A 39 1.28 -12.16 -3.21
CA GLY A 39 0.76 -10.99 -2.49
C GLY A 39 0.88 -11.01 -0.96
N PHE A 40 1.75 -11.83 -0.37
CA PHE A 40 2.13 -11.70 1.05
C PHE A 40 3.55 -11.15 1.22
N TYR A 41 3.70 -10.28 2.22
CA TYR A 41 4.94 -9.60 2.56
C TYR A 41 5.15 -9.64 4.06
N PHE A 42 6.42 -9.58 4.46
CA PHE A 42 6.82 -9.32 5.83
C PHE A 42 7.19 -7.86 5.99
N CYS A 43 6.54 -7.21 6.94
CA CYS A 43 6.88 -5.87 7.37
C CYS A 43 7.76 -5.96 8.63
N SER A 44 9.05 -5.62 8.50
CA SER A 44 9.99 -5.54 9.61
C SER A 44 10.08 -4.13 10.21
N ARG A 45 9.86 -4.02 11.53
CA ARG A 45 10.15 -2.79 12.30
C ARG A 45 10.92 -3.11 13.56
N ARG A 46 12.06 -2.43 13.73
CA ARG A 46 12.94 -2.36 14.92
C ARG A 46 13.49 -3.68 15.48
N GLN A 47 12.73 -4.78 15.46
CA GLN A 47 13.09 -6.14 15.89
C GLN A 47 12.05 -7.22 15.55
N ALA A 48 10.85 -6.87 15.06
CA ALA A 48 9.80 -7.85 14.75
C ALA A 48 9.36 -7.76 13.29
N ALA A 49 9.25 -8.91 12.63
CA ALA A 49 8.62 -9.07 11.33
C ALA A 49 7.16 -9.48 11.51
N ARG A 50 6.25 -8.76 10.85
CA ARG A 50 4.81 -9.06 10.88
C ARG A 50 4.31 -9.36 9.48
N LEU A 51 3.42 -10.35 9.37
CA LEU A 51 2.81 -10.73 8.10
C LEU A 51 1.79 -9.66 7.65
N ALA A 52 1.82 -9.41 6.36
CA ALA A 52 1.09 -8.35 5.71
C ALA A 52 0.62 -8.84 4.32
N LYS A 53 -0.62 -8.57 3.93
CA LYS A 53 -1.19 -8.94 2.62
C LYS A 53 -1.30 -7.74 1.66
N LEU A 54 -0.65 -7.78 0.51
CA LEU A 54 -0.78 -6.76 -0.53
C LEU A 54 -2.25 -6.54 -0.91
N VAL A 55 -2.71 -5.28 -0.81
CA VAL A 55 -4.09 -4.91 -1.13
C VAL A 55 -4.18 -4.38 -2.56
N THR A 56 -3.21 -3.56 -2.97
CA THR A 56 -3.18 -2.97 -4.31
C THR A 56 -1.75 -2.59 -4.68
N ASP A 57 -1.32 -2.94 -5.89
CA ASP A 57 -0.11 -2.42 -6.52
C ASP A 57 -0.47 -1.93 -7.92
N LYS A 58 -0.66 -0.62 -8.07
CA LYS A 58 -1.09 -0.02 -9.33
C LYS A 58 -0.51 1.36 -9.57
N VAL A 59 -0.50 1.76 -10.83
CA VAL A 59 -0.25 3.15 -11.21
C VAL A 59 -1.50 3.97 -10.92
N ILE A 60 -1.34 4.99 -10.10
CA ILE A 60 -2.37 5.97 -9.73
C ILE A 60 -2.13 7.22 -10.56
N THR A 61 -3.20 7.70 -11.18
CA THR A 61 -3.22 8.91 -12.01
C THR A 61 -4.28 9.88 -11.45
N PRO A 62 -4.32 11.15 -11.91
CA PRO A 62 -5.36 12.09 -11.53
C PRO A 62 -6.80 11.65 -11.83
N GLN A 63 -6.98 10.65 -12.70
CA GLN A 63 -8.30 10.09 -13.05
C GLN A 63 -8.65 8.83 -12.26
N SER A 64 -7.72 8.30 -11.46
CA SER A 64 -7.95 7.12 -10.64
C SER A 64 -8.89 7.45 -9.48
N GLU A 65 -9.69 6.47 -9.06
CA GLU A 65 -10.48 6.58 -7.83
C GLU A 65 -9.58 6.84 -6.63
N LEU A 66 -10.07 7.69 -5.72
CA LEU A 66 -9.36 8.04 -4.49
C LEU A 66 -9.38 6.87 -3.52
N PRO A 67 -8.22 6.35 -3.08
CA PRO A 67 -8.19 5.31 -2.06
C PRO A 67 -8.60 5.88 -0.70
N VAL A 68 -9.38 5.11 0.07
CA VAL A 68 -9.69 5.41 1.48
C VAL A 68 -9.09 4.31 2.34
N LEU A 69 -8.27 4.70 3.31
CA LEU A 69 -7.57 3.79 4.21
C LEU A 69 -8.20 3.84 5.60
N TYR A 70 -8.29 2.69 6.26
CA TYR A 70 -8.78 2.57 7.63
C TYR A 70 -7.71 1.96 8.53
N PRO A 71 -7.75 2.15 9.86
CA PRO A 71 -6.72 1.65 10.77
C PRO A 71 -6.40 0.15 10.63
N LYS A 72 -7.40 -0.68 10.26
CA LYS A 72 -7.28 -2.14 10.13
C LYS A 72 -7.66 -2.71 8.76
N THR A 73 -8.15 -1.89 7.82
CA THR A 73 -8.63 -2.34 6.50
C THR A 73 -8.29 -1.31 5.43
N GLY A 74 -8.43 -1.65 4.14
CA GLY A 74 -8.11 -0.74 3.04
C GLY A 74 -6.62 -0.52 2.78
N GLY A 75 -5.74 -1.06 3.65
CA GLY A 75 -4.28 -1.03 3.47
C GLY A 75 -3.61 0.17 4.15
N ASN A 76 -3.55 0.12 5.49
CA ASN A 76 -3.01 1.20 6.32
C ASN A 76 -1.48 1.38 6.22
N LEU A 77 -0.75 0.45 5.58
CA LEU A 77 0.65 0.68 5.19
C LEU A 77 0.67 0.99 3.69
N HIS A 78 1.46 1.97 3.28
CA HIS A 78 1.53 2.32 1.87
C HIS A 78 2.87 2.96 1.55
N CYS A 79 3.27 2.80 0.29
CA CYS A 79 4.44 3.42 -0.30
C CYS A 79 4.03 4.03 -1.64
N PHE A 80 4.44 5.27 -1.87
CA PHE A 80 4.23 5.96 -3.14
C PHE A 80 5.57 6.20 -3.81
N THR A 81 5.72 5.67 -5.02
CA THR A 81 6.86 5.95 -5.88
C THR A 81 6.42 6.89 -6.99
N ALA A 82 6.96 8.10 -7.01
CA ALA A 82 6.72 9.04 -8.10
C ALA A 82 7.31 8.49 -9.41
N LEU A 83 6.48 8.31 -10.44
CA LEU A 83 6.94 7.92 -11.79
C LEU A 83 7.25 9.15 -12.66
N THR A 84 6.64 10.28 -12.29
CA THR A 84 6.75 11.58 -12.93
C THR A 84 6.59 12.66 -11.84
N PRO A 85 6.96 13.92 -12.09
CA PRO A 85 6.66 15.00 -11.15
C PRO A 85 5.17 15.03 -10.78
N CYS A 86 4.87 14.86 -9.50
CA CYS A 86 3.51 14.67 -9.00
C CYS A 86 3.33 15.36 -7.65
N VAL A 87 2.07 15.59 -7.28
CA VAL A 87 1.67 16.05 -5.95
C VAL A 87 0.65 15.04 -5.41
N VAL A 88 0.83 14.64 -4.15
CA VAL A 88 -0.10 13.78 -3.42
C VAL A 88 -0.72 14.62 -2.29
N LEU A 89 -2.04 14.61 -2.20
CA LEU A 89 -2.79 15.22 -1.11
C LEU A 89 -3.34 14.10 -0.22
N ASP A 90 -2.98 14.13 1.06
CA ASP A 90 -3.44 13.17 2.06
C ASP A 90 -4.22 13.89 3.17
N ILE A 91 -5.32 13.28 3.62
CA ILE A 91 -6.21 13.81 4.65
C ILE A 91 -6.27 12.81 5.79
N LEU A 92 -5.68 13.18 6.92
CA LEU A 92 -5.58 12.32 8.11
C LEU A 92 -6.65 12.66 9.14
N THR A 93 -7.44 11.66 9.55
CA THR A 93 -8.49 11.84 10.57
C THR A 93 -8.47 10.68 11.59
N PRO A 94 -8.04 10.91 12.85
CA PRO A 94 -7.34 12.09 13.36
C PRO A 94 -5.89 12.19 12.84
N PRO A 95 -5.23 13.36 12.95
CA PRO A 95 -3.82 13.50 12.61
C PRO A 95 -2.92 12.72 13.58
N TYR A 96 -1.67 12.50 13.15
CA TYR A 96 -0.62 11.96 14.00
C TYR A 96 -0.41 12.82 15.24
N ASN A 97 -0.18 12.16 16.37
CA ASN A 97 0.08 12.77 17.65
C ASN A 97 0.78 11.75 18.56
N GLU A 98 2.06 11.99 18.86
CA GLU A 98 2.87 11.08 19.67
C GLU A 98 2.37 10.96 21.11
N SER A 99 1.92 12.06 21.72
CA SER A 99 1.35 12.05 23.09
C SER A 99 0.10 11.18 23.18
N SER A 100 -0.65 11.10 22.08
CA SER A 100 -1.82 10.22 21.94
C SER A 100 -1.49 8.86 21.33
N ARG A 101 -0.20 8.47 21.26
CA ARG A 101 0.31 7.22 20.67
C ARG A 101 -0.09 6.99 19.19
N ARG A 102 -0.36 8.07 18.45
CA ARG A 102 -0.59 8.06 17.00
C ARG A 102 0.68 8.51 16.28
N SER A 103 1.76 7.74 16.36
CA SER A 103 2.98 8.04 15.61
C SER A 103 2.97 7.37 14.24
N CYS A 104 3.57 8.02 13.24
CA CYS A 104 3.90 7.36 11.99
C CYS A 104 5.12 6.47 12.24
N SER A 105 5.11 5.24 11.74
CA SER A 105 6.33 4.46 11.74
C SER A 105 6.53 3.70 10.44
N TYR A 106 7.78 3.71 10.00
CA TYR A 106 8.21 3.16 8.73
C TYR A 106 8.51 1.67 8.87
N CYS A 107 8.34 0.96 7.77
CA CYS A 107 8.57 -0.46 7.69
C CYS A 107 9.30 -0.80 6.40
N MET A 108 10.16 -1.82 6.47
CA MET A 108 10.73 -2.46 5.29
C MET A 108 9.90 -3.69 4.96
N ASP A 109 9.45 -3.80 3.72
CA ASP A 109 8.73 -4.95 3.20
C ASP A 109 9.68 -5.95 2.54
N TYR A 110 9.45 -7.24 2.78
CA TYR A 110 10.17 -8.34 2.17
C TYR A 110 9.17 -9.32 1.58
N PRO A 111 9.42 -9.88 0.38
CA PRO A 111 8.60 -10.97 -0.15
C PRO A 111 8.45 -12.10 0.86
N PHE A 112 7.27 -12.72 0.92
CA PHE A 112 7.05 -13.89 1.79
C PHE A 112 8.10 -15.00 1.58
N SER A 113 8.54 -15.20 0.34
CA SER A 113 9.59 -16.17 -0.03
C SER A 113 10.97 -15.87 0.57
N THR A 114 11.23 -14.64 1.02
CA THR A 114 12.51 -14.24 1.63
C THR A 114 12.75 -14.96 2.96
N PHE A 115 11.69 -15.28 3.70
CA PHE A 115 11.79 -16.03 4.95
C PHE A 115 11.26 -17.45 4.71
N GLY A 116 12.16 -18.43 4.61
CA GLY A 116 11.77 -19.84 4.55
C GLY A 116 10.92 -20.21 5.77
N MET A 117 9.95 -21.12 5.61
CA MET A 117 8.97 -21.54 6.63
C MET A 117 9.56 -21.85 8.03
N GLN A 118 10.87 -22.13 8.14
CA GLN A 118 11.57 -22.39 9.40
C GLN A 118 11.87 -21.16 10.27
N THR A 119 11.80 -19.93 9.75
CA THR A 119 12.09 -18.71 10.54
C THR A 119 10.86 -18.06 11.19
N PHE A 120 9.65 -18.55 10.88
CA PHE A 120 8.39 -18.03 11.44
C PHE A 120 8.24 -18.29 12.94
N SER A 121 8.89 -19.32 13.48
CA SER A 121 8.88 -19.63 14.92
C SER A 121 9.73 -18.65 15.74
N ILE A 122 10.69 -17.96 15.14
CA ILE A 122 11.64 -17.09 15.85
C ILE A 122 11.03 -15.73 16.20
N PHE A 123 10.05 -15.25 15.43
CA PHE A 123 9.39 -13.96 15.70
C PHE A 123 8.16 -14.06 16.62
N ARG A 124 7.92 -15.24 17.23
CA ARG A 124 6.77 -15.49 18.13
C ARG A 124 7.13 -15.48 19.62
N THR A 125 8.39 -15.26 19.97
CA THR A 125 8.90 -15.12 21.35
C THR A 125 9.28 -13.64 21.53
N GLU A 126 8.73 -12.83 22.45
CA GLU A 126 8.39 -13.03 23.85
C GLU A 126 7.24 -12.07 24.24
N GLU A 127 6.10 -12.57 24.71
CA GLU A 127 5.18 -11.84 25.58
C GLU A 127 5.07 -12.66 26.87
N HIS A 128 5.80 -12.28 27.90
CA HIS A 128 5.54 -12.64 29.29
C HIS A 128 5.92 -11.50 30.22
#